data_AF-A0A847CYD1-F1
#
_entry.id   AF-A0A847CYD1-F1
#
_cell.length_a   1.000
_cell.length_b   1.000
_cell.length_c   1.000
_cell.angle_alpha   90.00
_cell.angle_beta   90.00
_cell.angle_gamma   90.00
#
_symmetry.space_group_name_H-M   'P 1'
#
loop_
_entity.id
_entity.type
_entity.pdbx_description
1 polymer ?
#
loop_
_entity_poly.entity_id
_entity_poly.type
_entity_poly.pdbx_seq_one_letter_code
_entity_poly.pdbx_strand_id
1 'polypeptide(L)'
;MAKGIIYVMTTAVPGLIKIGKTGLDNFEQRMYQLERNGYSNVTALKRRFAIEVDDYDDKEKLIDDIFSKSKVHNTELYALDVELVVQLLSSFEGNKIYPKDKTKDQVFDEATKEREINKDNGYLPDGEYFYSRKVRGFGETKGTAVVEDGIFKVLKGAICAPTAKGFVPEIRKLAPIVNNILVEDV
;
A
#
# COMPACT_ATOMS: atom_id res chain seq x y z
N MET A 1 -9.39 -29.90 5.23
CA MET A 1 -8.53 -28.94 4.51
C MET A 1 -7.78 -28.13 5.55
N ALA A 2 -6.47 -27.98 5.39
CA ALA A 2 -5.66 -27.31 6.40
C ALA A 2 -5.88 -25.80 6.29
N LYS A 3 -6.30 -25.19 7.39
CA LYS A 3 -6.47 -23.73 7.47
C LYS A 3 -5.17 -23.07 7.85
N GLY A 4 -4.92 -21.90 7.26
CA GLY A 4 -3.80 -21.06 7.63
C GLY A 4 -3.97 -19.65 7.10
N ILE A 5 -2.96 -18.82 7.34
CA ILE A 5 -3.00 -17.40 7.02
C ILE A 5 -1.99 -17.12 5.91
N ILE A 6 -2.45 -16.46 4.86
CA ILE A 6 -1.60 -15.85 3.83
C ILE A 6 -1.56 -14.35 4.08
N TYR A 7 -0.38 -13.75 4.01
CA TYR A 7 -0.18 -12.33 4.26
C TYR A 7 0.76 -11.69 3.24
N VAL A 8 0.62 -10.37 3.11
CA VAL A 8 1.51 -9.52 2.33
C VAL A 8 2.03 -8.37 3.20
N MET A 9 3.30 -8.04 3.02
CA MET A 9 3.99 -6.95 3.71
C MET A 9 4.70 -6.05 2.69
N THR A 10 4.72 -4.75 2.97
CA THR A 10 5.58 -3.80 2.27
C THR A 10 6.98 -3.81 2.89
N THR A 11 7.95 -3.25 2.18
CA THR A 11 9.35 -3.12 2.63
C THR A 11 9.81 -1.67 2.55
N ALA A 12 11.05 -1.39 2.98
CA ALA A 12 11.69 -0.10 2.76
C ALA A 12 11.88 0.26 1.27
N VAL A 13 11.88 -0.72 0.37
CA VAL A 13 12.09 -0.52 -1.07
C VAL A 13 10.72 -0.47 -1.78
N PRO A 14 10.35 0.66 -2.39
CA PRO A 14 9.10 0.75 -3.15
C PRO A 14 9.01 -0.32 -4.25
N GLY A 15 7.84 -0.94 -4.38
CA GLY A 15 7.62 -2.01 -5.36
C GLY A 15 8.22 -3.38 -4.98
N LEU A 16 8.95 -3.48 -3.87
CA LEU A 16 9.42 -4.75 -3.31
C LEU A 16 8.54 -5.14 -2.13
N ILE A 17 7.89 -6.29 -2.24
CA ILE A 17 6.96 -6.80 -1.23
C ILE A 17 7.34 -8.20 -0.77
N LYS A 18 6.89 -8.57 0.42
CA LYS A 18 6.97 -9.93 0.94
C LYS A 18 5.58 -10.56 0.91
N ILE A 19 5.47 -11.76 0.34
CA ILE A 19 4.28 -12.60 0.46
C ILE A 19 4.68 -13.83 1.26
N GLY A 20 3.88 -14.23 2.24
CA GLY A 20 4.19 -15.42 3.03
C GLY A 20 2.97 -16.02 3.68
N LYS A 21 3.21 -17.14 4.37
CA LYS A 21 2.19 -17.87 5.11
C LYS A 21 2.59 -18.15 6.54
N THR A 22 1.59 -18.50 7.35
CA THR A 22 1.77 -18.96 8.73
C THR A 22 0.54 -19.75 9.18
N GLY A 23 0.71 -20.62 10.17
CA GLY A 23 -0.42 -21.24 10.88
C GLY A 23 -1.24 -20.20 11.66
N LEU A 24 -2.48 -20.57 12.00
CA LEU A 24 -3.48 -19.70 12.64
C LEU A 24 -2.96 -19.03 13.93
N ASP A 25 -2.30 -19.81 14.79
CA ASP A 25 -1.90 -19.37 16.13
C ASP A 25 -0.60 -18.54 16.16
N ASN A 26 0.10 -18.42 15.02
CA ASN A 26 1.44 -17.83 14.96
C ASN A 26 1.49 -16.47 14.25
N PHE A 27 0.35 -15.94 13.79
CA PHE A 27 0.35 -14.71 12.97
C PHE A 27 0.97 -13.51 13.67
N GLU A 28 0.55 -13.18 14.89
CA GLU A 28 1.05 -11.98 15.58
C GLU A 28 2.54 -12.10 15.93
N GLN A 29 2.99 -13.28 16.37
CA GLN A 29 4.41 -13.53 16.65
C GLN A 29 5.25 -13.45 15.37
N ARG A 30 4.76 -14.01 14.26
CA ARG A 30 5.41 -13.93 12.95
C ARG A 30 5.53 -12.50 12.45
N MET A 31 4.45 -11.71 12.56
CA MET A 31 4.48 -10.29 12.18
C MET A 31 5.49 -9.51 13.03
N TYR A 32 5.48 -9.70 14.35
CA TYR A 32 6.44 -9.05 15.24
C TYR A 32 7.90 -9.35 14.88
N GLN A 33 8.22 -10.61 14.57
CA GLN A 33 9.57 -11.01 14.15
C GLN A 33 9.98 -10.34 12.83
N LEU A 34 9.10 -10.34 11.83
CA LEU A 34 9.40 -9.78 10.51
C LEU A 34 9.52 -8.26 10.54
N GLU A 35 8.62 -7.58 11.26
CA GLU A 35 8.63 -6.11 11.39
C GLU A 35 9.88 -5.62 12.15
N ARG A 36 10.39 -6.41 13.11
CA ARG A 36 11.56 -6.04 13.92
C ARG A 36 12.90 -6.44 13.31
N ASN A 37 12.99 -7.64 12.75
CA ASN A 37 14.26 -8.23 12.31
C ASN A 37 14.46 -8.17 10.78
N GLY A 38 13.40 -7.88 10.03
CA GLY A 38 13.45 -7.95 8.57
C GLY A 38 13.38 -9.38 8.03
N TYR A 39 13.68 -9.53 6.74
CA TYR A 39 13.76 -10.81 6.03
C TYR A 39 14.74 -10.71 4.85
N SER A 40 15.65 -11.67 4.71
CA SER A 40 16.64 -11.70 3.62
C SER A 40 17.39 -10.38 3.42
N ASN A 41 17.87 -9.77 4.52
CA ASN A 41 18.53 -8.44 4.56
C ASN A 41 17.67 -7.25 4.14
N VAL A 42 16.37 -7.45 3.91
CA VAL A 42 15.41 -6.36 3.69
C VAL A 42 14.77 -5.99 5.03
N THR A 43 14.81 -4.70 5.37
CA THR A 43 14.34 -4.16 6.64
C THR A 43 13.04 -3.35 6.48
N ALA A 44 12.52 -2.85 7.60
CA ALA A 44 11.29 -2.06 7.68
C ALA A 44 10.08 -2.74 7.03
N LEU A 45 9.96 -4.06 7.24
CA LEU A 45 8.75 -4.75 6.81
C LEU A 45 7.55 -4.23 7.60
N LYS A 46 6.44 -4.01 6.91
CA LYS A 46 5.16 -3.61 7.53
C LYS A 46 4.04 -4.45 6.97
N ARG A 47 3.24 -5.06 7.85
CA ARG A 47 2.08 -5.85 7.42
C ARG A 47 1.08 -4.96 6.66
N ARG A 48 0.60 -5.42 5.50
CA ARG A 48 -0.34 -4.67 4.66
C ARG A 48 -1.71 -5.33 4.60
N PHE A 49 -1.76 -6.65 4.50
CA PHE A 49 -2.99 -7.44 4.48
C PHE A 49 -2.73 -8.89 4.91
N ALA A 50 -3.72 -9.53 5.53
CA ALA A 50 -3.67 -10.94 5.87
C ALA A 50 -5.07 -11.56 5.85
N ILE A 51 -5.17 -12.80 5.36
CA ILE A 51 -6.42 -13.55 5.25
C ILE A 51 -6.22 -15.01 5.67
N GLU A 52 -7.13 -15.51 6.50
CA GLU A 52 -7.28 -16.93 6.80
C GLU A 52 -8.03 -17.61 5.66
N VAL A 53 -7.46 -18.69 5.13
CA VAL A 53 -8.03 -19.47 4.03
C VAL A 53 -7.84 -20.97 4.26
N ASP A 54 -8.74 -21.77 3.68
CA ASP A 54 -8.52 -23.20 3.50
C ASP A 54 -7.43 -23.46 2.44
N ASP A 55 -6.70 -24.57 2.58
CA ASP A 55 -5.63 -25.03 1.68
C ASP A 55 -4.56 -23.95 1.41
N TYR A 56 -4.22 -23.22 2.47
CA TYR A 56 -3.29 -22.10 2.41
C TYR A 56 -1.90 -22.48 1.87
N ASP A 57 -1.46 -23.74 2.08
CA ASP A 57 -0.21 -24.25 1.53
C ASP A 57 -0.22 -24.35 0.00
N ASP A 58 -1.31 -24.83 -0.58
CA ASP A 58 -1.43 -24.99 -2.04
C ASP A 58 -1.75 -23.65 -2.72
N LYS A 59 -2.56 -22.79 -2.06
CA LYS A 59 -2.80 -21.43 -2.51
C LYS A 59 -1.51 -20.60 -2.53
N GLU A 60 -0.65 -20.75 -1.53
CA GLU A 60 0.63 -20.02 -1.48
C GLU A 60 1.61 -20.50 -2.56
N LYS A 61 1.70 -21.82 -2.81
CA LYS A 61 2.47 -22.34 -3.97
C LYS A 61 1.95 -21.79 -5.30
N LEU A 62 0.64 -21.74 -5.48
CA LEU A 62 0.05 -21.19 -6.71
C LEU A 62 0.39 -19.70 -6.87
N ILE A 63 0.37 -18.92 -5.80
CA ILE A 63 0.81 -17.51 -5.81
C ILE A 63 2.29 -17.42 -6.21
N ASP A 64 3.15 -18.27 -5.65
CA ASP A 64 4.57 -18.34 -5.99
C ASP A 64 4.78 -18.64 -7.48
N ASP A 65 4.04 -19.61 -8.03
CA ASP A 65 4.09 -19.97 -9.45
C ASP A 65 3.63 -18.82 -10.36
N ILE A 66 2.50 -18.18 -10.01
CA ILE A 66 1.92 -17.04 -10.75
C ILE A 66 2.90 -15.87 -10.80
N PHE A 67 3.57 -15.55 -9.69
CA PHE A 67 4.48 -14.41 -9.58
C PHE A 67 5.96 -14.79 -9.70
N SER A 68 6.27 -16.01 -10.13
CA SER A 68 7.63 -16.55 -10.23
C SER A 68 8.61 -15.63 -10.98
N LYS A 69 8.15 -14.95 -12.04
CA LYS A 69 8.98 -14.00 -12.81
C LYS A 69 9.33 -12.72 -12.06
N SER A 70 8.51 -12.32 -11.09
CA SER A 70 8.73 -11.16 -10.23
C SER A 70 9.48 -11.53 -8.95
N LYS A 71 9.68 -12.82 -8.68
CA LYS A 71 10.31 -13.32 -7.46
C LYS A 71 11.80 -12.99 -7.43
N VAL A 72 12.26 -12.50 -6.27
CA VAL A 72 13.67 -12.23 -6.03
C VAL A 72 14.35 -13.54 -5.62
N HIS A 73 14.94 -14.20 -6.61
CA HIS A 73 15.70 -15.43 -6.41
C HIS A 73 14.88 -16.50 -5.65
N ASN A 74 15.51 -17.19 -4.69
CA ASN A 74 14.87 -18.22 -3.86
C ASN A 74 14.27 -17.65 -2.56
N THR A 75 13.74 -16.42 -2.59
CA THR A 75 13.18 -15.76 -1.41
C THR A 75 11.67 -15.56 -1.53
N GLU A 76 11.01 -15.25 -0.42
CA GLU A 76 9.60 -14.85 -0.37
C GLU A 76 9.39 -13.35 -0.71
N LEU A 77 10.34 -12.73 -1.41
CA LEU A 77 10.28 -11.33 -1.85
C LEU A 77 9.99 -11.26 -3.34
N TYR A 78 9.22 -10.26 -3.73
CA TYR A 78 8.77 -10.10 -5.10
C TYR A 78 8.72 -8.62 -5.51
N ALA A 79 9.10 -8.33 -6.75
CA ALA A 79 8.98 -7.02 -7.39
C ALA A 79 7.61 -6.89 -8.07
N LEU A 80 6.60 -6.45 -7.31
CA LEU A 80 5.25 -6.17 -7.80
C LEU A 80 4.52 -5.16 -6.93
N ASP A 81 3.46 -4.60 -7.53
CA ASP A 81 2.49 -3.74 -6.85
C ASP A 81 1.80 -4.47 -5.70
N VAL A 82 1.95 -3.92 -4.48
CA VAL A 82 1.34 -4.48 -3.28
C VAL A 82 -0.18 -4.53 -3.36
N GLU A 83 -0.79 -3.53 -4.00
CA GLU A 83 -2.24 -3.39 -4.07
C GLU A 83 -2.85 -4.45 -5.02
N LEU A 84 -2.09 -4.93 -6.01
CA LEU A 84 -2.49 -6.09 -6.82
C LEU A 84 -2.62 -7.34 -5.95
N VAL A 85 -1.68 -7.56 -5.02
CA VAL A 85 -1.72 -8.72 -4.11
C VAL A 85 -2.82 -8.57 -3.08
N VAL A 86 -3.04 -7.35 -2.56
CA VAL A 86 -4.15 -7.08 -1.64
C VAL A 86 -5.49 -7.40 -2.31
N GLN A 87 -5.70 -6.99 -3.56
CA GLN A 87 -6.90 -7.35 -4.33
C GLN A 87 -7.04 -8.86 -4.53
N LEU A 88 -5.95 -9.53 -4.95
CA LEU A 88 -5.96 -10.98 -5.14
C LEU A 88 -6.35 -11.71 -3.85
N LEU A 89 -5.69 -11.39 -2.74
CA LEU A 89 -5.93 -12.06 -1.46
C LEU A 89 -7.31 -11.71 -0.89
N SER A 90 -7.80 -10.50 -1.07
CA SER A 90 -9.16 -10.12 -0.65
C SER A 90 -10.25 -10.77 -1.50
N SER A 91 -9.94 -11.20 -2.73
CA SER A 91 -10.88 -11.98 -3.57
C SER A 91 -11.06 -13.43 -3.11
N PHE A 92 -10.16 -13.96 -2.28
CA PHE A 92 -10.30 -15.33 -1.78
C PHE A 92 -11.47 -15.49 -0.80
N GLU A 93 -12.08 -16.67 -0.84
CA GLU A 93 -12.95 -17.14 0.24
C GLU A 93 -12.11 -17.35 1.51
N GLY A 94 -12.56 -16.75 2.62
CA GLY A 94 -11.78 -16.71 3.85
C GLY A 94 -12.09 -15.52 4.74
N ASN A 95 -11.48 -15.53 5.92
CA ASN A 95 -11.66 -14.50 6.95
C ASN A 95 -10.49 -13.53 6.93
N LYS A 96 -10.76 -12.24 6.71
CA LYS A 96 -9.72 -11.21 6.78
C LYS A 96 -9.22 -11.08 8.22
N ILE A 97 -7.91 -11.19 8.41
CA ILE A 97 -7.23 -11.10 9.71
C ILE A 97 -6.66 -9.69 9.94
N TYR A 98 -6.16 -9.05 8.87
CA TYR A 98 -5.61 -7.69 8.92
C TYR A 98 -5.94 -6.92 7.64
N PRO A 99 -6.23 -5.61 7.71
CA PRO A 99 -6.31 -4.74 8.90
C PRO A 99 -7.59 -5.00 9.74
N LYS A 100 -7.54 -4.79 11.05
CA LYS A 100 -8.66 -5.16 11.96
C LYS A 100 -9.88 -4.23 11.83
N ASP A 101 -9.66 -2.98 11.45
CA ASP A 101 -10.62 -1.88 11.38
C ASP A 101 -11.42 -1.78 10.07
N LYS A 102 -11.13 -2.61 9.07
CA LYS A 102 -11.80 -2.57 7.75
C LYS A 102 -12.41 -3.91 7.36
N THR A 103 -13.49 -3.92 6.60
CA THR A 103 -14.03 -5.16 6.02
C THR A 103 -13.17 -5.62 4.83
N LYS A 104 -13.34 -6.88 4.40
CA LYS A 104 -12.64 -7.42 3.23
C LYS A 104 -12.98 -6.63 1.95
N ASP A 105 -14.26 -6.32 1.76
CA ASP A 105 -14.76 -5.57 0.60
C ASP A 105 -14.21 -4.14 0.58
N GLN A 106 -14.18 -3.46 1.74
CA GLN A 106 -13.56 -2.14 1.84
C GLN A 106 -12.10 -2.17 1.43
N VAL A 107 -11.34 -3.18 1.87
CA VAL A 107 -9.93 -3.31 1.50
C VAL A 107 -9.76 -3.58 0.00
N PHE A 108 -10.63 -4.40 -0.60
CA PHE A 108 -10.63 -4.65 -2.05
C PHE A 108 -10.88 -3.36 -2.85
N ASP A 109 -11.92 -2.60 -2.47
CA ASP A 109 -12.29 -1.34 -3.13
C ASP A 109 -11.21 -0.27 -2.99
N GLU A 110 -10.62 -0.13 -1.80
CA GLU A 110 -9.53 0.80 -1.55
C GLU A 110 -8.30 0.43 -2.38
N ALA A 111 -7.91 -0.84 -2.39
CA ALA A 111 -6.79 -1.31 -3.20
C ALA A 111 -7.05 -1.07 -4.70
N THR A 112 -8.30 -1.21 -5.17
CA THR A 112 -8.68 -0.88 -6.56
C THR A 112 -8.42 0.57 -6.91
N LYS A 113 -8.83 1.48 -6.04
CA LYS A 113 -8.60 2.92 -6.23
C LYS A 113 -7.13 3.30 -6.15
N GLU A 114 -6.38 2.74 -5.18
CA GLU A 114 -4.94 3.00 -5.07
C GLU A 114 -4.19 2.52 -6.33
N ARG A 115 -4.56 1.38 -6.91
CA ARG A 115 -3.96 0.92 -8.17
C ARG A 115 -4.28 1.80 -9.36
N GLU A 116 -5.50 2.32 -9.44
CA GLU A 116 -5.86 3.27 -10.50
C GLU A 116 -5.00 4.53 -10.39
N ILE A 117 -4.85 5.08 -9.18
CA ILE A 117 -3.95 6.22 -8.92
C ILE A 117 -2.50 5.89 -9.30
N ASN A 118 -2.00 4.72 -8.91
CA ASN A 118 -0.62 4.32 -9.20
C ASN A 118 -0.37 3.98 -10.68
N LYS A 119 -1.41 3.61 -11.44
CA LYS A 119 -1.32 3.39 -12.89
C LYS A 119 -1.30 4.70 -13.67
N ASP A 120 -1.90 5.74 -13.12
CA ASP A 120 -2.10 7.03 -13.79
C ASP A 120 -0.90 7.99 -13.62
N ASN A 121 0.32 7.44 -13.62
CA ASN A 121 1.54 8.22 -13.83
C ASN A 121 1.67 8.58 -15.31
N GLY A 122 0.64 9.21 -15.88
CA GLY A 122 0.73 9.86 -17.17
C GLY A 122 1.97 10.76 -17.18
N TYR A 123 2.72 10.73 -18.29
CA TYR A 123 3.95 11.52 -18.46
C TYR A 123 3.62 13.02 -18.38
N LEU A 124 3.65 13.58 -17.18
CA LEU A 124 3.73 15.02 -16.99
C LEU A 124 5.14 15.44 -17.39
N PRO A 125 5.31 16.41 -18.31
CA PRO A 125 6.61 16.96 -18.61
C PRO A 125 7.27 17.55 -17.38
N ASP A 126 8.61 17.58 -17.38
CA ASP A 126 9.34 18.27 -16.32
C ASP A 126 8.96 19.76 -16.29
N GLY A 127 8.80 20.31 -15.09
CA GLY A 127 8.43 21.70 -14.89
C GLY A 127 7.68 21.98 -13.59
N GLU A 128 7.32 23.26 -13.41
CA GLU A 128 6.53 23.73 -12.27
C GLU A 128 5.03 23.75 -12.60
N TYR A 129 4.26 23.21 -11.67
CA TYR A 129 2.80 23.11 -11.75
C TYR A 129 2.17 23.88 -10.61
N PHE A 130 1.13 24.65 -10.92
CA PHE A 130 0.43 25.47 -9.95
C PHE A 130 -1.01 25.02 -9.82
N TYR A 131 -1.49 24.96 -8.59
CA TYR A 131 -2.87 24.67 -8.26
C TYR A 131 -3.44 25.79 -7.39
N SER A 132 -4.61 26.31 -7.77
CA SER A 132 -5.44 27.11 -6.87
C SER A 132 -6.92 26.78 -7.10
N ARG A 133 -7.66 26.61 -6.01
CA ARG A 133 -9.10 26.36 -6.04
C ARG A 133 -9.76 26.84 -4.76
N LYS A 134 -10.97 27.40 -4.87
CA LYS A 134 -11.84 27.66 -3.71
C LYS A 134 -12.61 26.41 -3.32
N VAL A 135 -12.53 26.03 -2.05
CA VAL A 135 -13.27 24.93 -1.43
C VAL A 135 -14.35 25.51 -0.52
N ARG A 136 -15.60 25.12 -0.78
CA ARG A 136 -16.75 25.56 0.02
C ARG A 136 -16.56 25.21 1.49
N GLY A 137 -16.69 26.19 2.38
CA GLY A 137 -16.57 26.00 3.83
C GLY A 137 -15.13 25.95 4.37
N PHE A 138 -14.11 26.11 3.52
CA PHE A 138 -12.71 26.18 3.94
C PHE A 138 -12.05 27.48 3.47
N GLY A 139 -12.19 27.82 2.19
CA GLY A 139 -11.50 28.97 1.59
C GLY A 139 -10.67 28.56 0.38
N GLU A 140 -9.64 29.33 0.07
CA GLU A 140 -8.73 29.04 -1.04
C GLU A 140 -7.68 27.99 -0.64
N THR A 141 -7.61 26.93 -1.43
CA THR A 141 -6.49 25.98 -1.45
C THR A 141 -5.54 26.38 -2.55
N LYS A 142 -4.24 26.29 -2.30
CA LYS A 142 -3.20 26.58 -3.29
C LYS A 142 -1.95 25.74 -3.05
N GLY A 143 -1.20 25.45 -4.09
CA GLY A 143 0.06 24.72 -3.98
C GLY A 143 0.87 24.80 -5.27
N THR A 144 2.16 24.53 -5.13
CA THR A 144 3.08 24.36 -6.24
C THR A 144 3.59 22.93 -6.21
N ALA A 145 3.74 22.32 -7.37
CA ALA A 145 4.39 21.04 -7.53
C ALA A 145 5.50 21.15 -8.58
N VAL A 146 6.49 20.28 -8.47
CA VAL A 146 7.59 20.16 -9.45
C VAL A 146 7.56 18.75 -9.99
N VAL A 147 7.71 18.63 -11.31
CA VAL A 147 7.98 17.35 -11.97
C VAL A 147 9.42 17.38 -12.46
N GLU A 148 10.19 16.39 -12.03
CA GLU A 148 11.56 16.13 -12.48
C GLU A 148 11.71 14.63 -12.70
N ASP A 149 12.17 14.22 -13.88
CA ASP A 149 12.33 12.81 -14.25
C ASP A 149 11.06 11.98 -14.04
N GLY A 150 9.89 12.58 -14.29
CA GLY A 150 8.58 11.97 -14.10
C GLY A 150 8.13 11.81 -12.64
N ILE A 151 8.89 12.34 -11.67
CA ILE A 151 8.52 12.36 -10.26
C ILE A 151 7.73 13.65 -9.97
N PHE A 152 6.41 13.53 -9.76
CA PHE A 152 5.56 14.64 -9.34
C PHE A 152 5.64 14.83 -7.83
N LYS A 153 6.11 16.00 -7.38
CA LYS A 153 6.29 16.34 -5.96
C LYS A 153 5.56 17.63 -5.62
N VAL A 154 4.66 17.60 -4.64
CA VAL A 154 4.00 18.78 -4.10
C VAL A 154 4.91 19.43 -3.07
N LEU A 155 5.21 20.72 -3.26
CA LEU A 155 6.12 21.46 -2.40
C LEU A 155 5.45 21.87 -1.07
N LYS A 156 6.26 21.91 0.00
CA LYS A 156 5.87 22.46 1.29
C LYS A 156 5.31 23.88 1.17
N GLY A 157 4.41 24.23 2.08
CA GLY A 157 3.67 25.50 2.08
C GLY A 157 2.35 25.44 1.32
N ALA A 158 2.03 24.31 0.67
CA ALA A 158 0.72 24.10 0.06
C ALA A 158 -0.40 24.19 1.11
N ILE A 159 -1.45 24.94 0.82
CA ILE A 159 -2.66 25.08 1.63
C ILE A 159 -3.63 23.98 1.23
N CYS A 160 -3.81 22.99 2.11
CA CYS A 160 -4.60 21.82 1.85
C CYS A 160 -5.90 21.82 2.64
N ALA A 161 -7.04 21.78 1.96
CA ALA A 161 -8.32 21.60 2.64
C ALA A 161 -8.39 20.24 3.39
N PRO A 162 -9.24 20.14 4.43
CA PRO A 162 -9.54 18.88 5.09
C PRO A 162 -10.04 17.83 4.09
N THR A 163 -9.76 16.55 4.37
CA THR A 163 -10.24 15.45 3.54
C THR A 163 -11.75 15.29 3.69
N ALA A 164 -12.45 15.07 2.57
CA ALA A 164 -13.87 14.74 2.59
C ALA A 164 -14.11 13.33 3.14
N LYS A 165 -15.36 13.01 3.48
CA LYS A 165 -15.76 11.64 3.84
C LYS A 165 -15.55 10.72 2.63
N GLY A 166 -14.99 9.54 2.87
CA GLY A 166 -14.76 8.52 1.85
C GLY A 166 -13.31 8.07 1.78
N PHE A 167 -12.92 7.53 0.63
CA PHE A 167 -11.56 7.09 0.38
C PHE A 167 -10.60 8.29 0.36
N VAL A 168 -9.52 8.18 1.12
CA VAL A 168 -8.41 9.13 1.13
C VAL A 168 -7.16 8.37 0.70
N PRO A 169 -6.47 8.81 -0.37
CA PRO A 169 -5.24 8.16 -0.83
C PRO A 169 -4.17 8.06 0.27
N GLU A 170 -3.38 6.99 0.27
CA GLU A 170 -2.28 6.78 1.23
C GLU A 170 -1.32 7.97 1.28
N ILE A 171 -0.89 8.49 0.13
CA ILE A 171 -0.01 9.67 0.04
C ILE A 171 -0.59 10.88 0.79
N ARG A 172 -1.92 11.04 0.76
CA ARG A 172 -2.61 12.10 1.49
C ARG A 172 -2.72 11.84 2.99
N LYS A 173 -2.87 10.58 3.41
CA LYS A 173 -2.93 10.19 4.83
C LYS A 173 -1.59 10.38 5.53
N LEU A 174 -0.50 10.10 4.82
CA LEU A 174 0.87 10.18 5.34
C LEU A 174 1.48 11.57 5.22
N ALA A 175 0.91 12.45 4.38
CA ALA A 175 1.38 13.81 4.20
C ALA A 175 1.41 14.58 5.54
N PRO A 176 2.54 15.19 5.92
CA PRO A 176 2.66 15.93 7.15
C PRO A 176 1.99 17.30 6.99
N ILE A 177 0.77 17.42 7.49
CA ILE A 177 -0.04 18.64 7.33
C ILE A 177 -0.39 19.19 8.71
N VAL A 178 0.06 20.41 8.99
CA VAL A 178 -0.17 21.10 10.25
C VAL A 178 -0.94 22.39 9.95
N ASN A 179 -2.06 22.61 10.64
CA ASN A 179 -2.93 23.77 10.43
C ASN A 179 -3.33 23.97 8.95
N ASN A 180 -3.60 22.87 8.24
CA ASN A 180 -3.92 22.85 6.80
C ASN A 180 -2.79 23.30 5.88
N ILE A 181 -1.54 23.28 6.36
CA ILE A 181 -0.34 23.60 5.58
C ILE A 181 0.53 22.35 5.50
N LEU A 182 0.92 21.96 4.29
CA LEU A 182 1.89 20.90 4.06
C LEU A 182 3.27 21.37 4.55
N VAL A 183 3.91 20.64 5.47
CA VAL A 183 5.16 21.10 6.10
C VAL A 183 6.43 20.52 5.46
N GLU A 184 6.32 19.43 4.71
CA GLU A 184 7.41 18.81 3.96
C GLU A 184 6.95 18.49 2.54
N ASP A 185 7.87 18.42 1.59
CA ASP A 185 7.53 18.05 0.22
C ASP A 185 7.04 16.59 0.18
N VAL A 186 6.00 16.32 -0.61
CA VAL A 186 5.36 14.99 -0.71
C VAL A 186 5.19 14.59 -2.17
#